data_AF-A0A969S2H0-F1
#
_entry.id   AF-A0A969S2H0-F1
#
_cell.length_a   1.000
_cell.length_b   1.000
_cell.length_c   1.000
_cell.angle_alpha   90.00
_cell.angle_beta   90.00
_cell.angle_gamma   90.00
#
_symmetry.space_group_name_H-M   'P 1'
#
loop_
_entity.id
_entity.type
_entity.pdbx_description
1 polymer ?
#
loop_
_entity_poly.entity_id
_entity_poly.type
_entity_poly.pdbx_seq_one_letter_code
_entity_poly.pdbx_strand_id
1 'polypeptide(L)'
;MKPLLVFHAELTNDGDPTGRLEFWDVAEWPEVRTVERYTALSGLPGWQDWQDQDTKARGPIPRMDRAGVSCYKVSTVPQFVSASEQPGIAGNFYEILPSYVENGRGLFGIHRDANVLGTAGCVGVRTDEGWKDFQARMCKLFEQHRITQVPLMIAYS
;
A
#
# COMPACT_ATOMS: atom_id res chain seq x y z
N MET A 1 -16.23 1.17 14.21
CA MET A 1 -15.48 0.92 12.97
C MET A 1 -14.14 0.31 13.35
N LYS A 2 -13.77 -0.81 12.73
CA LYS A 2 -12.43 -1.39 12.86
C LYS A 2 -11.84 -1.49 11.45
N PRO A 3 -11.12 -0.45 10.99
CA PRO A 3 -10.65 -0.41 9.62
C PRO A 3 -9.50 -1.41 9.42
N LEU A 4 -9.49 -2.05 8.25
CA LEU A 4 -8.38 -2.86 7.75
C LEU A 4 -8.10 -2.44 6.31
N LEU A 5 -6.84 -2.25 5.98
CA LEU A 5 -6.39 -2.15 4.60
C LEU A 5 -5.95 -3.52 4.11
N VAL A 6 -6.33 -3.86 2.89
CA VAL A 6 -5.88 -5.08 2.21
C VAL A 6 -5.29 -4.68 0.88
N PHE A 7 -3.99 -4.90 0.71
CA PHE A 7 -3.37 -4.87 -0.61
C PHE A 7 -3.35 -6.30 -1.15
N HIS A 8 -3.99 -6.49 -2.30
CA HIS A 8 -4.04 -7.76 -3.00
C HIS A 8 -3.48 -7.59 -4.41
N ALA A 9 -2.48 -8.38 -4.77
CA ALA A 9 -1.93 -8.41 -6.11
C ALA A 9 -2.04 -9.82 -6.71
N GLU A 10 -2.52 -9.88 -7.93
CA GLU A 10 -2.68 -11.09 -8.75
C GLU A 10 -1.82 -10.95 -10.01
N LEU A 11 -1.03 -11.97 -10.30
CA LEU A 11 -0.40 -12.09 -11.61
C LEU A 11 -1.42 -12.65 -12.58
N THR A 12 -1.72 -11.90 -13.63
CA THR A 12 -2.53 -12.45 -14.70
C THR A 12 -1.66 -13.33 -15.60
N ASN A 13 -2.29 -14.30 -16.28
CA ASN A 13 -1.61 -15.17 -17.24
C ASN A 13 -0.98 -14.38 -18.42
N ASP A 14 -1.41 -13.13 -18.62
CA ASP A 14 -0.94 -12.25 -19.69
C ASP A 14 0.30 -11.44 -19.28
N GLY A 15 0.80 -11.62 -18.05
CA GLY A 15 1.99 -10.94 -17.53
C GLY A 15 1.75 -9.52 -17.00
N ASP A 16 0.54 -8.99 -17.15
CA ASP A 16 0.15 -7.71 -16.57
C ASP A 16 -0.32 -7.90 -15.12
N PRO A 17 0.32 -7.28 -14.12
CA PRO A 17 -0.12 -7.41 -12.74
C PRO A 17 -1.42 -6.64 -12.55
N THR A 18 -2.38 -7.30 -11.91
CA THR A 18 -3.58 -6.63 -11.40
C THR A 18 -3.42 -6.51 -9.90
N GLY A 19 -3.67 -5.33 -9.37
CA GLY A 19 -3.56 -5.11 -7.94
C GLY A 19 -4.60 -4.12 -7.46
N ARG A 20 -5.01 -4.32 -6.21
CA ARG A 20 -6.02 -3.51 -5.55
C ARG A 20 -5.62 -3.23 -4.11
N LEU A 21 -5.88 -2.00 -3.70
CA LEU A 21 -5.89 -1.60 -2.30
C LEU A 21 -7.35 -1.45 -1.88
N GLU A 22 -7.75 -2.14 -0.82
CA GLU A 22 -9.13 -2.18 -0.36
C GLU A 22 -9.23 -1.72 1.09
N PHE A 23 -10.24 -0.91 1.38
CA PHE A 23 -10.65 -0.60 2.74
C PHE A 23 -11.76 -1.52 3.18
N TRP A 24 -11.56 -2.23 4.27
CA TRP A 24 -12.54 -3.11 4.88
C TRP A 24 -12.96 -2.52 6.23
N ASP A 25 -14.26 -2.53 6.53
CA ASP A 25 -14.74 -2.35 7.91
C ASP A 25 -15.00 -3.72 8.50
N VAL A 26 -14.25 -4.05 9.54
CA VAL A 26 -14.35 -5.30 10.28
C VAL A 26 -15.17 -5.03 11.54
N ALA A 27 -16.42 -4.60 11.35
CA ALA A 27 -17.41 -4.70 12.42
C ALA A 27 -17.56 -6.19 12.78
N GLU A 28 -17.83 -6.49 14.05
CA GLU A 28 -17.74 -7.82 14.67
C GLU A 28 -17.99 -8.99 13.70
N TRP A 29 -17.02 -9.91 13.63
CA TRP A 29 -17.02 -11.07 12.73
C TRP A 29 -18.38 -11.81 12.79
N PRO A 30 -18.97 -12.24 11.66
CA PRO A 30 -18.35 -12.42 10.34
C PRO A 30 -18.58 -11.29 9.33
N GLU A 31 -19.18 -10.17 9.70
CA GLU A 31 -19.53 -9.11 8.72
C GLU A 31 -18.33 -8.24 8.31
N VAL A 32 -17.52 -8.78 7.41
CA VAL A 32 -16.50 -8.00 6.69
C VAL A 32 -17.16 -7.33 5.48
N ARG A 33 -17.12 -6.00 5.44
CA ARG A 33 -17.60 -5.23 4.29
C ARG A 33 -16.43 -4.50 3.64
N THR A 34 -16.16 -4.79 2.37
CA THR A 34 -15.32 -3.92 1.53
C THR A 34 -16.07 -2.62 1.32
N VAL A 35 -15.49 -1.52 1.78
CA VAL A 35 -16.09 -0.19 1.73
C VAL A 35 -15.64 0.55 0.48
N GLU A 36 -14.35 0.49 0.17
CA GLU A 36 -13.73 1.18 -0.96
C GLU A 36 -12.63 0.29 -1.57
N ARG A 37 -12.41 0.43 -2.88
CA ARG A 37 -11.40 -0.32 -3.65
C ARG A 37 -10.73 0.62 -4.64
N TYR A 38 -9.40 0.56 -4.71
CA TYR A 38 -8.59 1.35 -5.62
C TYR A 38 -7.65 0.44 -6.40
N THR A 39 -7.46 0.70 -7.69
CA THR A 39 -6.40 0.05 -8.46
C THR A 39 -5.05 0.50 -7.91
N ALA A 40 -4.22 -0.47 -7.50
CA ALA A 40 -2.93 -0.18 -6.91
C ALA A 40 -1.91 -1.26 -7.27
N LEU A 41 -0.65 -0.90 -7.44
CA LEU A 41 0.42 -1.84 -7.77
C LEU A 41 1.58 -1.69 -6.79
N SER A 42 2.40 -2.74 -6.73
CA SER A 42 3.64 -2.76 -5.98
C SER A 42 4.71 -3.43 -6.81
N GLY A 43 5.96 -2.97 -6.66
CA GLY A 43 7.09 -3.38 -7.49
C GLY A 43 7.09 -2.64 -8.83
N LEU A 44 8.26 -2.58 -9.47
CA LEU A 44 8.42 -2.02 -10.82
C LEU A 44 8.01 -3.04 -11.88
N PRO A 45 7.69 -2.61 -13.12
CA PRO A 45 7.33 -3.52 -14.21
C PRO A 45 8.32 -4.68 -14.38
N GLY A 46 7.80 -5.90 -14.45
CA GLY A 46 8.58 -7.14 -14.51
C GLY A 46 9.15 -7.62 -13.17
N TRP A 47 8.85 -6.93 -12.05
CA TRP A 47 9.29 -7.27 -10.69
C TRP A 47 8.13 -7.16 -9.69
N GLN A 48 6.93 -7.55 -10.10
CA GLN A 48 5.68 -7.36 -9.35
C GLN A 48 5.15 -8.70 -8.81
N ASP A 49 5.91 -9.78 -9.02
CA ASP A 49 5.57 -11.14 -8.58
C ASP A 49 5.85 -11.31 -7.09
N TRP A 50 5.14 -12.24 -6.45
CA TRP A 50 5.43 -12.68 -5.09
C TRP A 50 6.87 -13.22 -4.95
N GLN A 51 7.47 -13.74 -6.01
CA GLN A 51 8.85 -14.21 -6.00
C GLN A 51 9.87 -13.07 -5.93
N ASP A 52 9.49 -11.87 -6.40
CA ASP A 52 10.38 -10.70 -6.50
C ASP A 52 10.50 -9.90 -5.19
N GLN A 53 9.84 -10.33 -4.11
CA GLN A 53 9.78 -9.60 -2.84
C GLN A 53 11.15 -9.31 -2.19
N ASP A 54 12.21 -10.03 -2.58
CA ASP A 54 13.57 -9.77 -2.10
C ASP A 54 14.43 -8.96 -3.09
N THR A 55 13.90 -8.63 -4.26
CA THR A 55 14.62 -7.86 -5.28
C THR A 55 14.74 -6.41 -4.84
N LYS A 56 15.92 -6.04 -4.34
CA LYS A 56 16.22 -4.69 -3.88
C LYS A 56 15.96 -3.64 -4.98
N ALA A 57 15.39 -2.51 -4.59
CA ALA A 57 15.06 -1.37 -5.44
C ALA A 57 14.07 -1.64 -6.60
N ARG A 58 13.46 -2.84 -6.67
CA ARG A 58 12.54 -3.19 -7.77
C ARG A 58 11.30 -3.95 -7.29
N GLY A 59 11.49 -4.89 -6.38
CA GLY A 59 10.46 -5.82 -5.93
C GLY A 59 9.29 -5.15 -5.19
N PRO A 60 8.16 -5.84 -5.07
CA PRO A 60 6.98 -5.31 -4.44
C PRO A 60 7.13 -5.29 -2.91
N ILE A 61 6.18 -4.71 -2.17
CA ILE A 61 6.18 -4.74 -0.71
C ILE A 61 6.14 -6.20 -0.22
N PRO A 62 7.01 -6.62 0.71
CA PRO A 62 7.02 -8.02 1.10
C PRO A 62 5.78 -8.38 1.94
N ARG A 63 5.37 -9.64 1.86
CA ARG A 63 4.40 -10.24 2.77
C ARG A 63 4.96 -10.28 4.19
N MET A 64 4.05 -10.32 5.16
CA MET A 64 4.39 -10.34 6.59
C MET A 64 5.34 -11.48 6.97
N ASP A 65 5.09 -12.68 6.49
CA ASP A 65 5.94 -13.86 6.72
C ASP A 65 7.33 -13.72 6.09
N ARG A 66 7.41 -13.17 4.88
CA ARG A 66 8.69 -12.93 4.19
C ARG A 66 9.50 -11.78 4.79
N ALA A 67 8.81 -10.80 5.34
CA ALA A 67 9.40 -9.64 5.98
C ALA A 67 9.79 -9.87 7.45
N GLY A 68 9.37 -10.99 8.06
CA GLY A 68 9.57 -11.25 9.48
C GLY A 68 8.76 -10.33 10.39
N VAL A 69 7.62 -9.78 9.92
CA VAL A 69 6.79 -8.85 10.68
C VAL A 69 5.43 -9.47 11.01
N SER A 70 4.89 -9.19 12.19
CA SER A 70 3.59 -9.72 12.61
C SER A 70 2.40 -8.97 12.01
N CYS A 71 2.58 -7.69 11.65
CA CYS A 71 1.54 -6.84 11.09
C CYS A 71 2.16 -5.57 10.50
N TYR A 72 1.76 -5.22 9.27
CA TYR A 72 2.00 -3.89 8.75
C TYR A 72 0.94 -2.91 9.23
N LYS A 73 1.30 -1.64 9.38
CA LYS A 73 0.37 -0.56 9.71
C LYS A 73 0.62 0.65 8.84
N VAL A 74 -0.43 1.30 8.35
CA VAL A 74 -0.33 2.53 7.57
C VAL A 74 -0.67 3.71 8.47
N SER A 75 0.19 4.73 8.53
CA SER A 75 -0.15 6.01 9.16
C SER A 75 -1.35 6.64 8.46
N THR A 76 -2.31 7.19 9.20
CA THR A 76 -3.43 7.96 8.61
C THR A 76 -3.08 9.42 8.32
N VAL A 77 -1.95 9.89 8.86
CA VAL A 77 -1.41 11.22 8.59
C VAL A 77 -0.25 11.05 7.60
N PRO A 78 -0.32 11.67 6.41
CA PRO A 78 0.74 11.57 5.43
C PRO A 78 1.91 12.50 5.79
N GLN A 79 3.10 12.12 5.36
CA GLN A 79 4.20 13.05 5.19
C GLN A 79 4.18 13.63 3.78
N PHE A 80 4.62 14.86 3.61
CA PHE A 80 4.77 15.45 2.29
C PHE A 80 6.19 15.19 1.77
N VAL A 81 6.31 14.58 0.60
CA VAL A 81 7.58 14.32 -0.08
C VAL A 81 7.73 15.30 -1.24
N SER A 82 8.85 16.03 -1.29
CA SER A 82 9.10 16.97 -2.38
C SER A 82 9.45 16.25 -3.68
N ALA A 83 8.98 16.77 -4.81
CA ALA A 83 9.39 16.31 -6.13
C ALA A 83 10.89 16.48 -6.39
N SER A 84 11.56 17.43 -5.71
CA SER A 84 13.02 17.59 -5.81
C SER A 84 13.80 16.49 -5.08
N GLU A 85 13.18 15.84 -4.10
CA GLU A 85 13.80 14.78 -3.30
C GLU A 85 13.52 13.42 -3.93
N GLN A 86 12.25 13.17 -4.30
CA GLN A 86 11.81 11.90 -4.87
C GLN A 86 10.72 12.14 -5.94
N PRO A 87 11.11 12.42 -7.19
CA PRO A 87 10.18 12.82 -8.27
C PRO A 87 9.01 11.85 -8.51
N GLY A 88 9.19 10.56 -8.24
CA GLY A 88 8.16 9.53 -8.50
C GLY A 88 7.18 9.25 -7.37
N ILE A 89 7.40 9.81 -6.18
CA ILE A 89 6.50 9.65 -5.03
C ILE A 89 6.08 11.00 -4.44
N ALA A 90 6.31 12.08 -5.18
CA ALA A 90 6.05 13.45 -4.75
C ALA A 90 4.60 13.65 -4.31
N GLY A 91 4.40 14.45 -3.26
CA GLY A 91 3.11 14.71 -2.65
C GLY A 91 2.91 13.94 -1.34
N ASN A 92 1.66 13.62 -1.02
CA ASN A 92 1.33 12.89 0.20
C ASN A 92 1.84 11.44 0.13
N PHE A 93 2.53 11.02 1.18
CA PHE A 93 3.05 9.68 1.36
C PHE A 93 2.59 9.15 2.72
N TYR A 94 1.83 8.06 2.71
CA TYR A 94 1.35 7.43 3.94
C TYR A 94 2.31 6.30 4.30
N GLU A 95 3.11 6.53 5.35
CA GLU A 95 4.14 5.57 5.77
C GLU A 95 3.53 4.22 6.17
N ILE A 96 4.15 3.14 5.71
CA ILE A 96 3.87 1.78 6.16
C ILE A 96 4.94 1.39 7.18
N LEU A 97 4.49 0.97 8.36
CA LEU A 97 5.30 0.54 9.49
C LEU A 97 5.24 -1.00 9.65
N PRO A 98 6.36 -1.64 10.01
CA PRO A 98 7.69 -1.04 10.16
C PRO A 98 8.22 -0.58 8.79
N SER A 99 8.82 0.60 8.76
CA SER A 99 9.36 1.19 7.54
C SER A 99 10.71 0.60 7.16
N TYR A 100 11.21 -0.41 7.88
CA TYR A 100 12.39 -1.20 7.54
C TYR A 100 12.16 -2.66 7.95
N VAL A 101 12.64 -3.59 7.13
CA VAL A 101 12.53 -5.05 7.36
C VAL A 101 13.89 -5.73 7.15
N GLU A 102 14.07 -6.91 7.73
CA GLU A 102 15.37 -7.60 7.91
C GLU A 102 16.18 -7.79 6.61
N ASN A 103 15.54 -7.77 5.44
CA ASN A 103 16.21 -7.94 4.14
C ASN A 103 16.90 -6.65 3.61
N GLY A 104 17.07 -5.63 4.44
CA GLY A 104 17.70 -4.37 4.05
C GLY A 104 16.81 -3.48 3.20
N ARG A 105 15.49 -3.67 3.31
CA ARG A 105 14.48 -2.90 2.59
C ARG A 105 13.80 -1.93 3.53
N GLY A 106 13.52 -0.72 3.06
CA GLY A 106 12.81 0.26 3.88
C GLY A 106 12.30 1.48 3.11
N LEU A 107 11.70 2.40 3.88
CA LEU A 107 10.85 3.50 3.44
C LEU A 107 9.65 3.03 2.62
N PHE A 108 8.85 2.15 3.22
CA PHE A 108 7.60 1.69 2.62
C PHE A 108 6.48 2.71 2.82
N GLY A 109 5.58 2.81 1.86
CA GLY A 109 4.40 3.64 1.99
C GLY A 109 3.38 3.45 0.88
N ILE A 110 2.30 4.23 1.00
CA ILE A 110 1.25 4.35 0.00
C ILE A 110 1.28 5.76 -0.57
N HIS A 111 1.36 5.87 -1.90
CA HIS A 111 1.41 7.16 -2.59
C HIS A 111 0.69 7.11 -3.94
N ARG A 112 0.56 8.26 -4.59
CA ARG A 112 0.09 8.34 -5.98
C ARG A 112 1.14 7.78 -6.92
N ASP A 113 0.76 6.82 -7.74
CA ASP A 113 1.63 6.26 -8.78
C ASP A 113 1.73 7.20 -9.99
N ALA A 114 2.70 8.12 -9.96
CA ALA A 114 2.79 9.23 -10.91
C ALA A 114 3.64 8.94 -12.16
N ASN A 115 4.45 7.87 -12.18
CA ASN A 115 5.53 7.73 -13.17
C ASN A 115 5.47 6.45 -14.03
N VAL A 116 5.45 5.27 -13.43
CA VAL A 116 5.63 3.96 -14.09
C VAL A 116 4.70 2.97 -13.40
N LEU A 117 4.15 1.96 -14.10
CA LEU A 117 3.23 0.97 -13.51
C LEU A 117 3.83 0.25 -12.29
N GLY A 118 3.59 0.80 -11.10
CA GLY A 118 4.08 0.29 -9.83
C GLY A 118 5.35 0.97 -9.29
N THR A 119 5.62 0.69 -8.02
CA THR A 119 6.62 1.39 -7.20
C THR A 119 7.37 0.41 -6.30
N ALA A 120 8.70 0.52 -6.26
CA ALA A 120 9.55 -0.42 -5.54
C ALA A 120 9.28 -0.36 -4.03
N GLY A 121 8.79 -1.47 -3.45
CA GLY A 121 8.50 -1.60 -2.02
C GLY A 121 7.38 -0.75 -1.45
N CYS A 122 6.67 -0.02 -2.29
CA CYS A 122 5.52 0.78 -1.90
C CYS A 122 4.26 0.24 -2.56
N VAL A 123 3.10 0.78 -2.17
CA VAL A 123 1.84 0.58 -2.87
C VAL A 123 1.50 1.87 -3.59
N GLY A 124 1.49 1.84 -4.92
CA GLY A 124 1.17 2.97 -5.77
C GLY A 124 -0.30 2.92 -6.18
N VAL A 125 -1.11 3.89 -5.75
CA VAL A 125 -2.51 4.04 -6.20
C VAL A 125 -2.52 4.69 -7.58
N ARG A 126 -3.22 4.06 -8.53
CA ARG A 126 -3.05 4.31 -9.97
C ARG A 126 -3.90 5.41 -10.58
N THR A 127 -5.02 5.75 -9.97
CA THR A 127 -5.94 6.77 -10.51
C THR A 127 -5.95 7.99 -9.61
N ASP A 128 -6.13 9.17 -10.21
CA ASP A 128 -6.21 10.42 -9.45
C ASP A 128 -7.45 10.44 -8.57
N GLU A 129 -8.57 9.92 -9.08
CA GLU A 129 -9.82 9.79 -8.35
C GLU A 129 -9.64 8.84 -7.16
N GLY A 130 -9.10 7.65 -7.40
CA GLY A 130 -8.86 6.66 -6.33
C GLY A 130 -7.88 7.17 -5.28
N TRP A 131 -6.88 7.96 -5.70
CA TRP A 131 -5.96 8.60 -4.77
C TRP A 131 -6.63 9.68 -3.91
N LYS A 132 -7.43 10.57 -4.51
CA LYS A 132 -8.20 11.58 -3.77
C LYS A 132 -9.16 10.93 -2.77
N ASP A 133 -9.85 9.87 -3.18
CA ASP A 133 -10.77 9.13 -2.31
C ASP A 133 -10.02 8.46 -1.15
N PHE A 134 -8.89 7.81 -1.44
CA PHE A 134 -8.01 7.25 -0.40
C PHE A 134 -7.56 8.31 0.62
N GLN A 135 -7.10 9.47 0.14
CA GLN A 135 -6.67 10.57 1.01
C GLN A 135 -7.82 11.08 1.88
N ALA A 136 -9.01 11.26 1.29
CA ALA A 136 -10.20 11.69 2.02
C ALA A 136 -10.59 10.68 3.09
N ARG A 137 -10.49 9.37 2.79
CA ARG A 137 -10.78 8.30 3.73
C ARG A 137 -9.80 8.28 4.90
N MET A 138 -8.50 8.38 4.64
CA MET A 138 -7.47 8.44 5.68
C MET A 138 -7.64 9.69 6.56
N CYS A 139 -7.93 10.84 5.96
CA CYS A 139 -8.22 12.08 6.66
C CYS A 139 -9.43 11.91 7.60
N LYS A 140 -10.53 11.34 7.11
CA LYS A 140 -11.74 11.07 7.91
C LYS A 140 -11.44 10.17 9.13
N LEU A 141 -10.65 9.11 8.95
CA LEU A 141 -10.24 8.23 10.05
C LEU A 141 -9.48 8.99 11.14
N PHE A 142 -8.59 9.89 10.76
CA PHE A 142 -7.84 10.71 11.71
C PHE A 142 -8.70 11.79 12.37
N GLU A 143 -9.40 12.61 11.58
CA GLU A 143 -10.10 13.79 12.06
C GLU A 143 -11.34 13.45 12.89
N GLN A 144 -12.12 12.45 12.46
CA GLN A 144 -13.40 12.11 13.07
C GLN A 144 -13.29 10.98 14.10
N HIS A 145 -12.37 10.04 13.89
CA HIS A 145 -12.26 8.83 14.72
C HIS A 145 -10.97 8.76 15.53
N ARG A 146 -10.04 9.72 15.35
CA ARG A 146 -8.72 9.75 16.02
C ARG A 146 -7.91 8.46 15.81
N ILE A 147 -8.16 7.76 14.71
CA ILE A 147 -7.39 6.59 14.31
C ILE A 147 -6.14 7.10 13.61
N THR A 148 -4.98 6.87 14.22
CA THR A 148 -3.67 7.32 13.71
C THR A 148 -2.98 6.30 12.82
N GLN A 149 -3.39 5.03 12.92
CA GLN A 149 -2.82 3.92 12.15
C GLN A 149 -3.89 2.90 11.79
N VAL A 150 -3.80 2.33 10.59
CA VAL A 150 -4.68 1.27 10.10
C VAL A 150 -3.85 0.02 9.82
N PRO A 151 -4.23 -1.18 10.32
CA PRO A 151 -3.57 -2.42 9.94
C PRO A 151 -3.61 -2.63 8.43
N LEU A 152 -2.53 -3.18 7.87
CA LEU A 152 -2.39 -3.52 6.46
C LEU A 152 -2.06 -4.99 6.30
N MET A 153 -2.87 -5.68 5.51
CA MET A 153 -2.60 -7.04 5.04
C MET A 153 -2.05 -6.98 3.62
N ILE A 154 -0.96 -7.69 3.38
CA ILE A 154 -0.35 -7.86 2.05
C ILE A 154 -0.62 -9.29 1.59
N ALA A 155 -1.29 -9.43 0.45
CA ALA A 155 -1.63 -10.71 -0.16
C ALA A 155 -1.20 -10.75 -1.63
N TYR A 156 -0.58 -11.86 -2.02
CA TYR A 156 -0.26 -12.20 -3.40
C TYR A 156 -0.87 -13.57 -3.71
N SER A 157 -1.42 -13.72 -4.90
CA SER A 157 -1.99 -14.98 -5.40
C SER A 157 -1.69 -15.20 -6.87
#